data_AF-A0A4U1J975-F1
#
_entry.id   AF-A0A4U1J975-F1
#
_cell.length_a   1.000
_cell.length_b   1.000
_cell.length_c   1.000
_cell.angle_alpha   90.00
_cell.angle_beta   90.00
_cell.angle_gamma   90.00
#
_symmetry.space_group_name_H-M   'P 1'
#
loop_
_entity.id
_entity.type
_entity.pdbx_description
1 polymer ?
#
loop_
_entity_poly.entity_id
_entity_poly.type
_entity_poly.pdbx_seq_one_letter_code
_entity_poly.pdbx_strand_id
1 'polypeptide(L)'
;MNRDGSGAWLLAPVIALSMLVAGCIAMFSNGPPSNVGGYDVAYTEAVPVDVSKYPAVAYQDRLAYLVEGRWYWPTDNGWVVFVEEPPELASYRTNVQTAPRAVPPPAVEYGYPPVRPTKPREIHREYRPH
;
A
#
# COMPACT_ATOMS: atom_id res chain seq x y z
N MET A 1 21.59 8.03 76.69
CA MET A 1 20.89 8.42 75.45
C MET A 1 21.52 7.61 74.32
N ASN A 2 21.10 6.35 74.17
CA ASN A 2 21.69 5.44 73.17
C ASN A 2 20.88 5.59 71.88
N ARG A 3 21.53 6.01 70.80
CA ARG A 3 20.94 6.11 69.46
C ARG A 3 21.27 4.81 68.74
N ASP A 4 20.26 3.99 68.55
CA ASP A 4 20.36 2.68 67.92
C ASP A 4 20.74 2.83 66.44
N GLY A 5 22.00 2.55 66.13
CA GLY A 5 22.58 2.54 64.78
C GLY A 5 22.21 1.28 63.97
N SER A 6 21.00 0.76 64.13
CA SER A 6 20.61 -0.57 63.61
C SER A 6 19.72 -0.51 62.35
N GLY A 7 19.30 0.68 61.91
CA GLY A 7 18.36 0.84 60.78
C GLY A 7 19.01 1.06 59.41
N ALA A 8 20.29 1.44 59.36
CA ALA A 8 20.94 1.85 58.11
C ALA A 8 21.42 0.67 57.24
N TRP A 9 21.64 -0.51 57.82
CA TRP A 9 22.22 -1.67 57.13
C TRP A 9 21.20 -2.53 56.38
N LEU A 10 19.90 -2.39 56.67
CA LEU A 10 18.84 -3.13 55.97
C LEU A 10 18.29 -2.39 54.74
N LEU A 11 18.55 -1.08 54.59
CA LEU A 11 18.04 -0.29 53.47
C LEU A 11 18.91 -0.40 52.21
N ALA A 12 20.21 -0.64 52.36
CA ALA A 12 21.15 -0.76 51.25
C ALA A 12 20.81 -1.90 50.24
N PRO A 13 20.50 -3.14 50.67
CA PRO A 13 20.17 -4.20 49.72
C PRO A 13 18.79 -4.01 49.07
N VAL A 14 17.85 -3.36 49.77
CA VAL A 14 16.49 -3.10 49.26
C VAL A 14 16.50 -2.07 48.12
N ILE A 15 17.32 -1.04 48.21
CA ILE A 15 17.45 -0.02 47.15
C ILE A 15 18.12 -0.61 45.89
N ALA A 16 19.15 -1.44 46.06
CA ALA A 16 19.83 -2.08 44.93
C ALA A 16 18.93 -3.10 44.20
N LEU A 17 18.08 -3.84 44.93
CA LEU A 17 17.14 -4.80 44.35
C LEU A 17 16.01 -4.12 43.56
N SER A 18 15.59 -2.92 43.98
CA SER A 18 14.55 -2.13 43.30
C SER A 18 14.96 -1.68 41.89
N MET A 19 16.26 -1.42 41.65
CA MET A 19 16.75 -0.95 40.35
C MET A 19 16.76 -2.04 39.27
N LEU A 20 16.69 -3.33 39.64
CA LEU A 20 16.66 -4.43 38.67
C LEU A 20 15.31 -4.58 37.95
N VAL A 21 14.24 -3.96 38.47
CA VAL A 21 12.88 -4.11 37.94
C VAL A 21 12.55 -3.09 36.84
N ALA A 22 13.41 -2.09 36.58
CA ALA A 22 13.23 -1.13 35.49
C ALA A 22 13.73 -1.62 34.11
N GLY A 23 13.87 -2.93 33.94
CA GLY A 23 14.32 -3.56 32.69
C GLY A 23 13.19 -3.96 31.77
N CYS A 24 12.35 -3.00 31.34
CA CYS A 24 11.46 -3.13 30.18
C CYS A 24 10.91 -1.75 29.82
N ILE A 25 11.78 -0.85 29.35
CA ILE A 25 11.28 0.18 28.44
C ILE A 25 10.95 -0.54 27.14
N ALA A 26 9.69 -0.99 27.01
CA ALA A 26 9.14 -1.37 25.73
C ALA A 26 9.27 -0.14 24.84
N MET A 27 10.29 -0.14 23.98
CA MET A 27 10.48 0.89 22.99
C MET A 27 9.34 0.70 21.99
N PHE A 28 8.21 1.36 22.25
CA PHE A 28 7.17 1.49 21.25
C PHE A 28 7.82 2.24 20.10
N SER A 29 8.19 1.50 19.05
CA SER A 29 8.52 2.12 17.78
C SER A 29 7.22 2.70 17.25
N ASN A 30 6.87 3.90 17.73
CA ASN A 30 5.89 4.74 17.09
C ASN A 30 6.54 5.17 15.77
N GLY A 31 6.52 4.27 14.79
CA GLY A 31 6.59 4.67 13.40
C GLY A 31 5.54 5.76 13.18
N PRO A 32 5.77 6.71 12.26
CA PRO A 32 4.81 7.76 12.00
C PRO A 32 3.42 7.14 11.86
N PRO A 33 2.38 7.68 12.52
CA PRO A 33 1.02 7.21 12.33
C PRO A 33 0.67 7.49 10.87
N SER A 34 0.91 6.50 10.01
CA SER A 34 0.40 6.53 8.66
C SER A 34 -0.98 5.93 8.75
N ASN A 35 -1.97 6.81 8.79
CA ASN A 35 -3.35 6.45 8.63
C ASN A 35 -3.80 6.91 7.23
N VAL A 36 -4.33 5.99 6.42
CA VAL A 36 -4.91 6.31 5.11
C VAL A 36 -6.39 6.02 5.20
N GLY A 37 -7.23 7.05 5.03
CA GLY A 37 -8.68 6.89 5.15
C GLY A 37 -9.18 6.46 6.53
N GLY A 38 -8.38 6.66 7.59
CA GLY A 38 -8.71 6.25 8.96
C GLY A 38 -8.23 4.84 9.34
N TYR A 39 -7.53 4.14 8.46
CA TYR A 39 -6.98 2.81 8.72
C TYR A 39 -5.48 2.84 8.91
N ASP A 40 -4.98 2.00 9.81
CA ASP A 40 -3.55 1.86 10.08
C ASP A 40 -2.83 1.25 8.87
N VAL A 41 -1.76 1.90 8.44
CA VAL A 41 -0.88 1.41 7.38
C VAL A 41 0.57 1.37 7.84
N ALA A 42 1.36 0.46 7.27
CA ALA A 42 2.79 0.32 7.52
C ALA A 42 3.58 0.70 6.27
N TYR A 43 4.62 1.52 6.41
CA TYR A 43 5.52 1.83 5.29
C TYR A 43 6.30 0.60 4.84
N THR A 44 6.45 0.47 3.53
CA THR A 44 7.26 -0.57 2.90
C THR A 44 7.96 -0.03 1.66
N GLU A 45 9.25 -0.34 1.56
CA GLU A 45 10.04 -0.09 0.36
C GLU A 45 10.05 -1.33 -0.56
N ALA A 46 9.60 -2.48 -0.04
CA ALA A 46 9.58 -3.75 -0.75
C ALA A 46 8.23 -3.93 -1.47
N VAL A 47 8.16 -3.44 -2.71
CA VAL A 47 7.05 -3.68 -3.63
C VAL A 47 7.59 -4.30 -4.93
N PRO A 48 6.92 -5.32 -5.51
CA PRO A 48 7.34 -5.86 -6.80
C PRO A 48 7.35 -4.79 -7.90
N VAL A 49 8.38 -4.80 -8.75
CA VAL A 49 8.53 -3.85 -9.86
C VAL A 49 7.34 -3.86 -10.83
N ASP A 50 6.67 -5.00 -10.95
CA ASP A 50 5.51 -5.23 -11.81
C ASP A 50 4.16 -5.04 -11.09
N VAL A 51 4.09 -4.17 -10.08
CA VAL A 51 2.86 -3.93 -9.30
C VAL A 51 1.64 -3.60 -10.17
N SER A 52 1.85 -2.96 -11.33
CA SER A 52 0.81 -2.62 -12.30
C SER A 52 0.12 -3.83 -12.95
N LYS A 53 0.68 -5.04 -12.84
CA LYS A 53 0.05 -6.28 -13.33
C LYS A 53 -0.98 -6.84 -12.33
N TYR A 54 -0.96 -6.36 -11.10
CA TYR A 54 -1.87 -6.81 -10.06
C TYR A 54 -3.20 -6.04 -10.11
N PRO A 55 -4.29 -6.62 -9.61
CA PRO A 55 -5.57 -5.94 -9.50
C PRO A 55 -5.44 -4.63 -8.72
N ALA A 56 -5.99 -3.55 -9.28
CA ALA A 56 -5.94 -2.23 -8.69
C ALA A 56 -7.34 -1.63 -8.56
N VAL A 57 -7.57 -0.90 -7.47
CA VAL A 57 -8.84 -0.21 -7.21
C VAL A 57 -8.56 1.23 -6.76
N ALA A 58 -9.42 2.16 -7.20
CA ALA A 58 -9.33 3.54 -6.76
C ALA A 58 -9.70 3.65 -5.27
N TYR A 59 -8.80 4.20 -4.47
CA TYR A 59 -8.97 4.43 -3.05
C TYR A 59 -8.23 5.71 -2.65
N GLN A 60 -8.96 6.68 -2.07
CA GLN A 60 -8.40 7.98 -1.64
C GLN A 60 -7.57 8.66 -2.74
N ASP A 61 -8.19 8.88 -3.91
CA ASP A 61 -7.62 9.56 -5.09
C ASP A 61 -6.40 8.89 -5.76
N ARG A 62 -5.98 7.71 -5.28
CA ARG A 62 -4.90 6.91 -5.87
C ARG A 62 -5.33 5.47 -6.06
N LEU A 63 -4.53 4.69 -6.78
CA LEU A 63 -4.77 3.26 -6.98
C LEU A 63 -4.13 2.46 -5.85
N ALA A 64 -4.94 1.68 -5.13
CA ALA A 64 -4.49 0.63 -4.24
C ALA A 64 -4.32 -0.68 -5.04
N TYR A 65 -3.18 -1.35 -4.88
CA TYR A 65 -2.82 -2.57 -5.60
C TYR A 65 -2.86 -3.77 -4.66
N LEU A 66 -3.51 -4.86 -5.10
CA LEU A 66 -3.61 -6.09 -4.34
C LEU A 66 -2.45 -7.03 -4.69
N VAL A 67 -1.46 -7.14 -3.82
CA VAL A 67 -0.29 -8.02 -4.00
C VAL A 67 -0.27 -9.04 -2.86
N GLU A 68 -0.30 -10.33 -3.20
CA GLU A 68 -0.24 -11.44 -2.23
C GLU A 68 -1.28 -11.36 -1.10
N GLY A 69 -2.46 -10.81 -1.39
CA GLY A 69 -3.55 -10.66 -0.41
C GLY A 69 -3.43 -9.45 0.50
N ARG A 70 -2.42 -8.59 0.30
CA ARG A 70 -2.25 -7.33 1.01
C ARG A 70 -2.46 -6.15 0.06
N TRP A 71 -3.00 -5.07 0.60
CA TRP A 71 -3.27 -3.85 -0.15
C TRP A 71 -2.11 -2.88 -0.02
N TYR A 72 -1.52 -2.52 -1.15
CA TYR A 72 -0.42 -1.57 -1.27
C TYR A 72 -0.93 -0.26 -1.84
N TRP A 73 -0.59 0.85 -1.19
CA TRP A 73 -1.02 2.19 -1.58
C TRP A 73 0.19 3.10 -1.79
N PRO A 74 0.25 3.88 -2.88
CA PRO A 74 1.38 4.75 -3.17
C PRO A 74 1.28 6.08 -2.42
N THR A 75 2.26 6.35 -1.57
CA THR A 75 2.48 7.64 -0.89
C THR A 75 3.56 8.45 -1.62
N ASP A 76 3.78 9.70 -1.22
CA ASP A 76 4.86 10.51 -1.77
C ASP A 76 6.26 10.03 -1.34
N ASN A 77 6.33 9.26 -0.24
CA ASN A 77 7.58 8.75 0.34
C ASN A 77 7.81 7.26 0.06
N GLY A 78 7.07 6.68 -0.90
CA GLY A 78 7.14 5.25 -1.21
C GLY A 78 5.80 4.56 -1.03
N TRP A 79 5.81 3.31 -0.61
CA TRP A 79 4.59 2.51 -0.52
C TRP A 79 4.20 2.29 0.93
N VAL A 80 2.90 2.16 1.16
CA VAL A 80 2.35 1.69 2.43
C VAL A 80 1.49 0.47 2.20
N VAL A 81 1.47 -0.43 3.16
CA VAL A 81 0.61 -1.59 3.19
C VAL A 81 -0.44 -1.41 4.28
N PHE A 82 -1.70 -1.68 3.98
CA PHE A 82 -2.76 -1.65 4.99
C PHE A 82 -2.54 -2.76 6.01
N VAL A 83 -2.41 -2.38 7.28
CA VAL A 83 -2.30 -3.34 8.41
C VAL A 83 -3.69 -3.88 8.72
N GLU A 84 -4.66 -2.98 8.79
CA GLU A 84 -6.08 -3.30 8.86
C GLU A 84 -6.71 -3.09 7.48
N GLU A 85 -7.43 -4.10 6.98
CA GLU A 85 -8.05 -4.04 5.66
C GLU A 85 -9.35 -3.21 5.71
N PRO A 86 -9.44 -2.08 4.97
CA PRO A 86 -10.67 -1.32 4.83
C PRO A 86 -11.80 -2.17 4.23
N PRO A 87 -13.06 -2.02 4.69
CA PRO A 87 -14.20 -2.79 4.18
C PRO A 87 -14.42 -2.63 2.67
N GLU A 88 -14.12 -1.45 2.11
CA GLU A 88 -14.23 -1.22 0.67
C GLU A 88 -13.23 -2.09 -0.11
N LEU A 89 -12.00 -2.19 0.40
CA LEU A 89 -10.94 -3.00 -0.19
C LEU A 89 -11.21 -4.50 0.00
N ALA A 90 -11.73 -4.92 1.15
CA ALA A 90 -12.13 -6.30 1.42
C ALA A 90 -13.23 -6.78 0.47
N SER A 91 -14.22 -5.93 0.22
CA SER A 91 -15.32 -6.22 -0.71
C SER A 91 -14.78 -6.41 -2.13
N TYR A 92 -13.89 -5.53 -2.57
CA TYR A 92 -13.27 -5.63 -3.88
C TYR A 92 -12.37 -6.88 -3.99
N ARG A 93 -11.58 -7.19 -2.96
CA ARG A 93 -10.74 -8.39 -2.93
C ARG A 93 -11.57 -9.65 -3.15
N THR A 94 -12.69 -9.76 -2.44
CA THR A 94 -13.60 -10.90 -2.55
C THR A 94 -14.15 -11.04 -3.97
N ASN A 95 -14.55 -9.91 -4.59
CA ASN A 95 -15.01 -9.90 -5.97
C ASN A 95 -13.94 -10.35 -6.95
N VAL A 96 -12.70 -9.87 -6.81
CA VAL A 96 -11.57 -10.24 -7.69
C VAL A 96 -11.16 -11.70 -7.50
N GLN A 97 -11.15 -12.21 -6.27
CA GLN A 97 -10.83 -13.61 -5.99
C GLN A 97 -11.90 -14.58 -6.52
N THR A 98 -13.15 -14.13 -6.57
CA THR A 98 -14.27 -14.91 -7.10
C THR A 98 -14.41 -14.77 -8.63
N ALA A 99 -13.78 -13.75 -9.22
CA ALA A 99 -13.86 -13.50 -10.64
C ALA A 99 -13.18 -14.64 -11.44
N PRO A 100 -13.79 -15.11 -12.54
CA PRO A 100 -13.13 -16.01 -13.47
C PRO A 100 -11.81 -15.39 -13.95
N ARG A 101 -10.77 -16.21 -14.14
CA ARG A 101 -9.52 -15.73 -14.76
C ARG A 101 -9.84 -15.07 -16.09
N ALA A 102 -9.39 -13.84 -16.27
CA ALA A 102 -9.45 -13.18 -17.56
C ALA A 102 -8.66 -14.01 -18.57
N VAL A 103 -9.35 -14.63 -19.52
CA VAL A 103 -8.72 -15.25 -20.67
C VAL A 103 -8.35 -14.10 -21.61
N PRO A 104 -7.06 -13.91 -21.95
CA PRO A 104 -6.71 -12.90 -22.94
C PRO A 104 -7.50 -13.21 -24.22
N PRO A 105 -8.12 -12.20 -24.86
CA PRO A 105 -8.75 -12.44 -26.14
C PRO A 105 -7.71 -13.10 -27.05
N PRO A 106 -8.09 -14.10 -27.85
CA PRO A 106 -7.16 -14.64 -28.85
C PRO A 106 -6.62 -13.46 -29.65
N ALA A 107 -5.36 -13.52 -30.06
CA ALA A 107 -4.78 -12.52 -30.95
C ALA A 107 -5.54 -12.61 -32.28
N VAL A 108 -6.68 -11.92 -32.36
CA VAL A 108 -7.44 -11.76 -33.58
C VAL A 108 -6.62 -10.78 -34.39
N GLU A 109 -5.86 -11.30 -35.34
CA GLU A 109 -5.38 -10.49 -36.44
C GLU A 109 -6.64 -10.01 -37.17
N TYR A 110 -7.11 -8.81 -36.79
CA TYR A 110 -8.09 -8.11 -37.58
C TYR A 110 -7.43 -7.91 -38.94
N GLY A 111 -7.76 -8.79 -39.89
CA GLY A 111 -7.45 -8.63 -41.29
C GLY A 111 -8.21 -7.41 -41.81
N TYR A 112 -7.78 -6.22 -41.43
CA TYR A 112 -8.00 -5.06 -42.29
C TYR A 112 -7.24 -5.40 -43.56
N PRO A 113 -7.92 -5.59 -44.71
CA PRO A 113 -7.18 -5.68 -45.95
C PRO A 113 -6.30 -4.42 -45.99
N PRO A 114 -5.01 -4.54 -46.37
CA PRO A 114 -4.18 -3.36 -46.55
C PRO A 114 -4.81 -2.54 -47.68
N VAL A 115 -5.68 -1.60 -47.32
CA VAL A 115 -6.18 -0.58 -48.22
C VAL A 115 -4.95 0.25 -48.52
N ARG A 116 -4.29 -0.04 -49.65
CA ARG A 116 -3.25 0.85 -50.16
C ARG A 116 -3.87 2.24 -50.17
N PRO A 117 -3.27 3.25 -49.52
CA PRO A 117 -3.76 4.61 -49.63
C PRO A 117 -3.78 4.96 -51.11
N THR A 118 -4.96 4.96 -51.73
CA THR A 118 -5.12 5.58 -53.04
C THR A 118 -4.71 7.02 -52.83
N LYS A 119 -3.71 7.49 -53.62
CA LYS A 119 -3.26 8.88 -53.61
C LYS A 119 -4.47 9.78 -53.42
N PRO A 120 -4.43 10.77 -52.49
CA PRO A 120 -5.55 11.67 -52.27
C PRO A 120 -6.03 12.16 -53.63
N ARG A 121 -7.26 11.80 -54.04
CA ARG A 121 -7.87 12.48 -55.18
C ARG A 121 -7.98 13.92 -54.72
N GLU A 122 -7.38 14.82 -55.49
CA GLU A 122 -7.36 16.24 -55.24
C GLU A 122 -8.81 16.76 -55.32
N ILE A 123 -9.56 16.67 -54.22
CA ILE A 123 -10.97 17.09 -54.11
C ILE A 123 -11.09 18.62 -54.08
N HIS A 124 -10.00 19.34 -54.34
CA HIS A 124 -9.89 20.79 -54.17
C HIS A 124 -10.26 21.59 -55.43
N ARG A 125 -10.65 20.94 -56.54
CA ARG A 125 -10.94 21.66 -57.80
C ARG A 125 -12.43 21.99 -58.00
N GLU A 126 -13.33 21.55 -57.12
CA GLU A 126 -14.78 21.74 -57.28
C GLU A 126 -15.38 22.72 -56.26
N TYR A 127 -14.70 23.82 -55.97
CA TYR A 127 -15.35 24.99 -55.36
C TYR A 127 -15.13 26.22 -56.24
N ARG A 128 -15.88 26.26 -57.35
CA ARG A 128 -16.09 27.49 -58.12
C ARG A 128 -17.42 28.08 -57.65
N PRO A 129 -17.42 29.18 -56.88
CA PRO A 129 -18.66 29.91 -56.63
C PRO A 129 -19.15 30.53 -57.95
N HIS A 130 -20.44 30.38 -58.23
CA HIS A 130 -21.14 31.01 -59.34
C HIS A 130 -21.42 32.49 -59.05
#